data_AF-A0A6J4R9V1-F1
#
_entry.id   AF-A0A6J4R9V1-F1
#
_cell.length_a   1.000
_cell.length_b   1.000
_cell.length_c   1.000
_cell.angle_alpha   90.00
_cell.angle_beta   90.00
_cell.angle_gamma   90.00
#
_symmetry.space_group_name_H-M   'P 1'
#
loop_
_entity.id
_entity.type
_entity.pdbx_description
1 polymer ?
#
loop_
_entity_poly.entity_id
_entity_poly.type
_entity_poly.pdbx_seq_one_letter_code
_entity_poly.pdbx_strand_id
1 'polypeptide(L)'
;MEEREERGGAVRVGMIWGGIGGVVGLLASLPGSLVGILVAGFIGFSCGRRAAAAEKRAGALSGLIGGAVAAPVYVLGSTLGALLAARLIGAAEIATTLSEVLGTKVSVDLAWTYFLFSLVLSAILEAAILVSASSAAGAWANRANRE
;
A
#
# COMPACT_ATOMS: atom_id res chain seq x y z
N MET A 1 -6.36 -12.16 31.54
CA MET A 1 -6.50 -12.47 30.09
C MET A 1 -6.95 -11.25 29.29
N GLU A 2 -7.74 -10.33 29.85
CA GLU A 2 -8.17 -9.07 29.19
C GLU A 2 -7.02 -8.13 28.77
N GLU A 3 -5.93 -8.01 29.54
CA GLU A 3 -4.80 -7.13 29.15
C GLU A 3 -4.07 -7.57 27.87
N ARG A 4 -4.13 -8.87 27.52
CA ARG A 4 -3.50 -9.42 26.30
C ARG A 4 -4.37 -9.16 25.07
N GLU A 5 -5.69 -9.04 25.24
CA GLU A 5 -6.61 -8.58 24.20
C GLU A 5 -6.48 -7.07 23.97
N GLU A 6 -6.33 -6.26 25.03
CA GLU A 6 -6.15 -4.81 24.89
C GLU A 6 -4.83 -4.42 24.20
N ARG A 7 -3.73 -5.18 24.40
CA ARG A 7 -2.44 -4.94 23.72
C ARG A 7 -2.36 -5.47 22.28
N GLY A 8 -3.34 -6.25 21.82
CA GLY A 8 -3.34 -6.91 20.51
C GLY A 8 -4.22 -6.24 19.46
N GLY A 9 -5.01 -5.23 19.84
CA GLY A 9 -6.04 -4.64 18.98
C GLY A 9 -5.48 -4.07 17.68
N ALA A 10 -4.40 -3.28 17.74
CA ALA A 10 -3.76 -2.69 16.58
C ALA A 10 -3.24 -3.73 15.58
N VAL A 11 -2.66 -4.82 16.06
CA VAL A 11 -2.16 -5.93 15.22
C VAL A 11 -3.32 -6.63 14.53
N ARG A 12 -4.41 -6.93 15.25
CA ARG A 12 -5.59 -7.59 14.68
C ARG A 12 -6.25 -6.72 13.60
N VAL A 13 -6.37 -5.42 13.85
CA VAL A 13 -6.86 -4.46 12.85
C VAL A 13 -5.93 -4.43 11.64
N GLY A 14 -4.62 -4.38 11.86
CA GLY A 14 -3.61 -4.45 10.81
C GLY A 14 -3.71 -5.72 9.97
N MET A 15 -3.95 -6.89 10.56
CA MET A 15 -4.14 -8.13 9.80
C MET A 15 -5.40 -8.10 8.92
N ILE A 16 -6.52 -7.60 9.45
CA ILE A 16 -7.78 -7.49 8.71
C ILE A 16 -7.63 -6.50 7.54
N TRP A 17 -7.09 -5.31 7.82
CA TRP A 17 -6.87 -4.29 6.79
C TRP A 17 -5.73 -4.65 5.84
N GLY A 18 -4.77 -5.46 6.25
CA GLY A 18 -3.78 -6.06 5.38
C GLY A 18 -4.43 -6.99 4.36
N GLY A 19 -5.33 -7.88 4.81
CA GLY A 19 -6.09 -8.76 3.91
C GLY A 19 -6.96 -7.98 2.91
N ILE A 20 -7.75 -7.02 3.40
CA ILE A 20 -8.56 -6.14 2.54
C ILE A 20 -7.65 -5.35 1.59
N GLY A 21 -6.58 -4.77 2.13
CA GLY A 21 -5.60 -4.00 1.39
C GLY A 21 -4.93 -4.79 0.28
N GLY A 22 -4.59 -6.06 0.49
CA GLY A 22 -4.02 -6.91 -0.56
C GLY A 22 -4.98 -7.14 -1.72
N VAL A 23 -6.25 -7.46 -1.43
CA VAL A 23 -7.26 -7.66 -2.49
C VAL A 23 -7.54 -6.35 -3.21
N VAL A 24 -7.70 -5.25 -2.47
CA VAL A 24 -7.98 -3.93 -3.06
C VAL A 24 -6.77 -3.44 -3.86
N GLY A 25 -5.55 -3.62 -3.36
CA GLY A 25 -4.30 -3.27 -4.06
C GLY A 25 -4.17 -4.02 -5.38
N LEU A 26 -4.47 -5.33 -5.39
CA LEU A 26 -4.50 -6.14 -6.60
C LEU A 26 -5.44 -5.54 -7.66
N LEU A 27 -6.69 -5.25 -7.28
CA LEU A 27 -7.70 -4.73 -8.20
C LEU A 27 -7.41 -3.29 -8.63
N ALA A 28 -6.94 -2.45 -7.71
CA ALA A 28 -6.64 -1.04 -7.95
C ALA A 28 -5.42 -0.85 -8.87
N SER A 29 -4.46 -1.77 -8.85
CA SER A 29 -3.27 -1.69 -9.70
C SER A 29 -3.45 -2.26 -11.11
N LEU A 30 -4.61 -2.89 -11.42
CA LEU A 30 -4.95 -3.32 -12.78
C LEU A 30 -4.93 -2.16 -13.81
N PRO A 31 -5.54 -0.98 -13.53
CA PRO A 31 -5.42 0.18 -14.41
C PRO A 31 -4.06 0.89 -14.35
N GLY A 32 -3.18 0.54 -13.40
CA GLY A 32 -1.82 1.08 -13.29
C GLY A 32 -1.39 1.46 -11.86
N SER A 33 -0.08 1.57 -11.67
CA SER A 33 0.58 1.76 -10.36
C SER A 33 0.17 3.05 -9.62
N LEU A 34 -0.19 4.11 -10.35
CA LEU A 34 -0.61 5.39 -9.76
C LEU A 34 -1.88 5.26 -8.92
N VAL A 35 -2.83 4.45 -9.36
CA VAL A 35 -4.07 4.19 -8.61
C VAL A 35 -3.76 3.41 -7.34
N GLY A 36 -2.84 2.44 -7.41
CA GLY A 36 -2.31 1.72 -6.26
C GLY A 36 -1.71 2.66 -5.20
N ILE A 37 -0.98 3.70 -5.59
CA ILE A 37 -0.43 4.67 -4.63
C ILE A 37 -1.52 5.45 -3.89
N LEU A 38 -2.55 5.94 -4.58
CA LEU A 38 -3.65 6.70 -3.96
C LEU A 38 -4.46 5.83 -2.99
N VAL A 39 -4.74 4.60 -3.39
CA VAL A 39 -5.49 3.64 -2.60
C VAL A 39 -4.72 3.20 -1.35
N ALA A 40 -3.38 3.13 -1.41
CA ALA A 40 -2.53 2.85 -0.26
C ALA A 40 -2.75 3.86 0.87
N GLY A 41 -2.89 5.14 0.51
CA GLY A 41 -3.21 6.21 1.46
C GLY A 41 -4.57 6.02 2.13
N PHE A 42 -5.60 5.65 1.37
CA PHE A 42 -6.94 5.40 1.90
C PHE A 42 -7.01 4.18 2.82
N ILE A 43 -6.38 3.07 2.42
CA ILE A 43 -6.26 1.86 3.22
C ILE A 43 -5.49 2.16 4.51
N GLY A 44 -4.37 2.86 4.40
CA GLY A 44 -3.56 3.27 5.55
C GLY A 44 -4.36 4.15 6.52
N PHE A 45 -4.99 5.21 6.02
CA PHE A 45 -5.83 6.08 6.84
C PHE A 45 -6.92 5.31 7.58
N SER A 46 -7.62 4.42 6.88
CA SER A 46 -8.71 3.62 7.46
C SER A 46 -8.21 2.61 8.49
N CYS A 47 -7.08 1.95 8.23
CA CYS A 47 -6.41 1.05 9.16
C CYS A 47 -6.01 1.80 10.44
N GLY A 48 -5.30 2.93 10.29
CA GLY A 48 -4.82 3.74 11.39
C GLY A 48 -5.91 4.26 12.31
N ARG A 49 -7.00 4.78 11.73
CA ARG A 49 -8.15 5.27 12.50
C ARG A 49 -8.80 4.15 13.33
N ARG A 50 -8.95 2.95 12.76
CA ARG A 50 -9.54 1.81 13.48
C ARG A 50 -8.58 1.17 14.48
N ALA A 51 -7.28 1.20 14.22
CA ALA A 51 -6.26 0.71 15.15
C ALA A 51 -6.20 1.59 16.40
N ALA A 52 -6.27 2.92 16.24
CA ALA A 52 -6.36 3.85 17.36
C ALA A 52 -7.66 3.73 18.16
N ALA A 53 -8.78 3.38 17.52
CA ALA A 53 -10.03 3.10 18.23
C ALA A 53 -9.95 1.80 19.06
N ALA A 54 -9.11 0.85 18.66
CA ALA A 54 -8.92 -0.41 19.36
C ALA A 54 -7.96 -0.30 20.57
N GLU A 55 -7.12 0.74 20.65
CA GLU A 55 -6.18 0.97 21.75
C GLU A 55 -6.39 2.33 22.42
N LYS A 56 -6.79 2.32 23.70
CA LYS A 56 -7.26 3.50 24.44
C LYS A 56 -6.21 4.59 24.72
N ARG A 57 -4.90 4.37 24.50
CA ARG A 57 -3.84 5.29 25.00
C ARG A 57 -2.73 5.67 24.01
N ALA A 58 -2.66 5.09 22.81
CA ALA A 58 -1.47 5.24 21.96
C ALA A 58 -1.77 5.41 20.46
N GLY A 59 -2.80 6.18 20.08
CA GLY A 59 -3.33 6.15 18.71
C GLY A 59 -2.32 6.30 17.55
N ALA A 60 -1.29 7.15 17.67
CA ALA A 60 -0.24 7.24 16.63
C ALA A 60 0.59 5.95 16.52
N LEU A 61 0.96 5.37 17.67
CA LEU A 61 1.69 4.11 17.75
C LEU A 61 0.81 2.94 17.28
N SER A 62 -0.47 2.92 17.68
CA SER A 62 -1.45 1.93 17.23
C SER A 62 -1.62 1.98 15.71
N GLY A 63 -1.69 3.18 15.15
CA GLY A 63 -1.73 3.40 13.70
C GLY A 63 -0.45 2.94 12.99
N LEU A 64 0.72 3.23 13.56
CA LEU A 64 2.01 2.75 13.04
C LEU A 64 2.07 1.22 13.02
N ILE A 65 1.70 0.55 14.11
CA ILE A 65 1.70 -0.91 14.23
C ILE A 65 0.71 -1.51 13.23
N GLY A 66 -0.52 -1.01 13.19
CA GLY A 66 -1.55 -1.49 12.26
C GLY A 66 -1.13 -1.32 10.80
N GLY A 67 -0.55 -0.16 10.46
CA GLY A 67 -0.01 0.12 9.13
C GLY A 67 1.16 -0.78 8.76
N ALA A 68 2.12 -0.98 9.66
CA ALA A 68 3.28 -1.84 9.44
C ALA A 68 2.88 -3.32 9.24
N VAL A 69 1.83 -3.78 9.91
CA VAL A 69 1.27 -5.13 9.72
C VAL A 69 0.52 -5.25 8.39
N ALA A 70 -0.19 -4.20 7.98
CA ALA A 70 -1.00 -4.20 6.75
C ALA A 70 -0.17 -4.02 5.46
N ALA A 71 0.91 -3.23 5.51
CA ALA A 71 1.69 -2.81 4.35
C ALA A 71 2.21 -3.98 3.47
N PRO A 72 2.80 -5.07 4.02
CA PRO A 72 3.35 -6.13 3.18
C PRO A 72 2.29 -6.80 2.29
N VAL A 73 1.09 -7.05 2.84
CA VAL A 73 0.01 -7.70 2.11
C VAL A 73 -0.56 -6.77 1.05
N TYR A 74 -0.69 -5.47 1.35
CA TYR A 74 -1.08 -4.45 0.37
C TYR A 74 -0.13 -4.42 -0.82
N VAL A 75 1.16 -4.27 -0.55
CA VAL A 75 2.22 -4.15 -1.57
C VAL A 75 2.31 -5.42 -2.42
N LEU A 76 2.17 -6.59 -1.82
CA LEU A 76 2.12 -7.85 -2.57
C LEU A 76 0.94 -7.86 -3.54
N GLY A 77 -0.25 -7.46 -3.06
CA GLY A 77 -1.45 -7.33 -3.88
C GLY A 77 -1.25 -6.38 -5.06
N SER A 78 -0.82 -5.15 -4.78
CA SER A 78 -0.61 -4.10 -5.80
C SER A 78 0.45 -4.51 -6.83
N THR A 79 1.54 -5.11 -6.39
CA THR A 79 2.62 -5.59 -7.27
C THR A 79 2.13 -6.69 -8.19
N LEU A 80 1.35 -7.65 -7.67
CA LEU A 80 0.72 -8.70 -8.49
C LEU A 80 -0.25 -8.09 -9.51
N GLY A 81 -1.04 -7.09 -9.12
CA GLY A 81 -2.00 -6.43 -10.00
C GLY A 81 -1.30 -5.72 -11.16
N ALA A 82 -0.24 -4.97 -10.86
CA ALA A 82 0.55 -4.28 -11.87
C ALA A 82 1.33 -5.25 -12.77
N LEU A 83 1.86 -6.35 -12.23
CA LEU A 83 2.49 -7.42 -13.04
C LEU A 83 1.48 -8.05 -13.99
N LEU A 84 0.26 -8.34 -13.54
CA LEU A 84 -0.79 -8.87 -14.40
C LEU A 84 -1.17 -7.88 -15.51
N ALA A 85 -1.32 -6.60 -15.17
CA ALA A 85 -1.58 -5.55 -16.16
C ALA A 85 -0.48 -5.47 -17.22
N ALA A 86 0.79 -5.45 -16.81
CA ALA A 86 1.92 -5.40 -17.73
C ALA A 86 2.04 -6.67 -18.59
N ARG A 87 1.64 -7.84 -18.05
CA ARG A 87 1.55 -9.09 -18.83
C ARG A 87 0.45 -9.05 -19.87
N LEU A 88 -0.66 -8.38 -19.60
CA LEU A 88 -1.76 -8.20 -20.56
C LEU A 88 -1.43 -7.20 -21.67
N ILE A 89 -0.70 -6.12 -21.34
CA ILE A 89 -0.20 -5.14 -22.33
C ILE A 89 0.89 -5.75 -23.21
N GLY A 90 1.80 -6.53 -22.62
CA GLY A 90 2.89 -7.18 -23.34
C GLY A 90 4.13 -6.30 -23.49
N ALA A 91 5.29 -6.94 -23.40
CA ALA A 91 6.58 -6.23 -23.31
C ALA A 91 6.97 -5.47 -24.59
N ALA A 92 6.44 -5.87 -25.75
CA ALA A 92 6.67 -5.16 -27.01
C ALA A 92 6.00 -3.79 -27.03
N GLU A 93 4.77 -3.68 -26.52
CA GLU A 93 3.99 -2.44 -26.49
C GLU A 93 4.53 -1.46 -25.43
N ILE A 94 5.04 -2.00 -24.31
CA ILE A 94 5.78 -1.20 -23.32
C ILE A 94 7.06 -0.63 -23.95
N ALA A 95 7.80 -1.43 -24.72
CA ALA A 95 9.03 -1.00 -25.37
C ALA A 95 8.79 0.07 -26.45
N THR A 96 7.72 -0.03 -27.24
CA THR A 96 7.35 1.01 -28.22
C THR A 96 6.99 2.31 -27.52
N THR A 97 6.14 2.25 -26.49
CA THR A 97 5.74 3.44 -25.71
C THR A 97 6.95 4.12 -25.07
N LEU A 98 7.86 3.35 -24.45
CA LEU A 98 9.07 3.90 -23.88
C LEU A 98 9.97 4.52 -24.95
N SER A 99 10.07 3.88 -26.12
CA SER A 99 10.90 4.38 -27.21
C SER A 99 10.39 5.70 -27.76
N GLU A 100 9.07 5.87 -27.85
CA GLU A 100 8.42 7.11 -28.26
C GLU A 100 8.66 8.23 -27.24
N VAL A 101 8.49 7.94 -25.95
CA VAL A 101 8.66 8.94 -24.87
C VAL A 101 10.13 9.36 -24.72
N LEU A 102 11.06 8.41 -24.81
CA LEU A 102 12.49 8.65 -24.64
C LEU A 102 13.19 9.10 -25.94
N GLY A 103 12.51 9.08 -27.08
CA GLY A 103 13.07 9.40 -28.40
C GLY A 103 14.23 8.49 -28.83
N THR A 104 14.35 7.29 -28.23
CA THR A 104 15.45 6.35 -28.49
C THR A 104 14.91 4.93 -28.57
N LYS A 105 15.57 4.03 -29.32
CA LYS A 105 15.14 2.63 -29.40
C LYS A 105 15.40 1.92 -28.08
N VAL A 106 14.34 1.50 -27.40
CA VAL A 106 14.39 0.70 -26.18
C VAL A 106 14.12 -0.76 -26.55
N SER A 107 15.00 -1.67 -26.14
CA SER A 107 14.78 -3.10 -26.33
C SER A 107 13.71 -3.63 -25.37
N VAL A 108 13.09 -4.75 -25.73
CA VAL A 108 12.05 -5.41 -24.90
C VAL A 108 12.60 -5.77 -23.52
N ASP A 109 13.82 -6.29 -23.44
CA ASP A 109 14.47 -6.65 -22.16
C ASP A 109 14.74 -5.42 -21.28
N LEU A 110 15.14 -4.30 -21.90
CA LEU A 110 15.40 -3.06 -21.18
C LEU A 110 14.10 -2.42 -20.67
N ALA A 111 13.04 -2.43 -21.50
CA ALA A 111 11.71 -1.97 -21.10
C ALA A 111 11.16 -2.77 -19.92
N TRP A 112 11.31 -4.10 -19.95
CA TRP A 112 10.91 -4.96 -18.84
C TRP A 112 11.71 -4.68 -17.57
N THR A 113 13.03 -4.44 -17.70
CA THR A 113 13.89 -4.08 -16.58
C THR A 113 13.45 -2.76 -15.94
N TYR A 114 13.18 -1.72 -16.73
CA TYR A 114 12.68 -0.45 -16.22
C TYR A 114 11.32 -0.59 -15.54
N PHE A 115 10.43 -1.40 -16.11
CA PHE A 115 9.15 -1.70 -15.49
C PHE A 115 9.32 -2.36 -14.11
N LEU A 116 10.19 -3.37 -13.97
CA LEU A 116 10.47 -4.00 -12.69
C LEU A 116 11.07 -3.02 -11.66
N PHE A 117 12.00 -2.16 -12.08
CA PHE A 117 12.53 -1.11 -11.20
C PHE A 117 11.43 -0.14 -10.75
N SER A 118 10.53 0.25 -11.66
CA SER A 118 9.39 1.11 -11.32
C SER A 118 8.44 0.46 -10.32
N LEU A 119 8.24 -0.87 -10.40
CA LEU A 119 7.44 -1.62 -9.43
C LEU A 119 8.08 -1.63 -8.04
N VAL A 120 9.40 -1.83 -7.96
CA VAL A 120 10.12 -1.76 -6.67
C VAL A 120 9.98 -0.37 -6.05
N LEU A 121 10.14 0.69 -6.84
CA LEU A 121 9.95 2.05 -6.37
C LEU A 121 8.50 2.30 -5.91
N SER A 122 7.50 1.85 -6.68
CA SER A 122 6.09 1.98 -6.30
C SER A 122 5.79 1.24 -5.00
N ALA A 123 6.28 0.01 -4.85
CA ALA A 123 6.11 -0.79 -3.63
C ALA A 123 6.65 -0.07 -2.38
N ILE A 124 7.83 0.56 -2.49
CA ILE A 124 8.42 1.34 -1.40
C ILE A 124 7.54 2.56 -1.07
N LEU A 125 7.09 3.30 -2.09
CA LEU A 125 6.24 4.48 -1.91
C LEU A 125 4.89 4.11 -1.30
N GLU A 126 4.25 3.06 -1.78
CA GLU A 126 2.98 2.54 -1.26
C GLU A 126 3.10 2.12 0.20
N ALA A 127 4.16 1.39 0.57
CA ALA A 127 4.42 1.02 1.96
C ALA A 127 4.61 2.27 2.83
N ALA A 128 5.43 3.21 2.39
CA ALA A 128 5.70 4.44 3.14
C ALA A 128 4.43 5.29 3.32
N ILE A 129 3.63 5.45 2.27
CA ILE A 129 2.36 6.19 2.30
C ILE A 129 1.36 5.48 3.20
N LEU A 130 1.20 4.17 3.09
CA LEU A 130 0.26 3.41 3.91
C LEU A 130 0.62 3.52 5.39
N VAL A 131 1.88 3.31 5.74
CA VAL A 131 2.36 3.37 7.13
C VAL A 131 2.25 4.78 7.70
N SER A 132 2.66 5.80 6.94
CA SER A 132 2.57 7.20 7.39
C SER A 132 1.12 7.67 7.52
N ALA A 133 0.25 7.34 6.56
CA ALA A 133 -1.18 7.65 6.63
C ALA A 133 -1.86 6.94 7.80
N SER A 134 -1.49 5.68 8.08
CA SER A 134 -1.98 4.95 9.26
C SER A 134 -1.55 5.62 10.56
N SER A 135 -0.28 6.01 10.65
CA SER A 135 0.26 6.69 11.83
C SER A 135 -0.41 8.05 12.06
N ALA A 136 -0.57 8.85 11.00
CA ALA A 136 -1.21 10.15 11.04
C ALA A 136 -2.69 10.05 11.42
N ALA A 137 -3.43 9.11 10.80
CA ALA A 137 -4.85 8.88 11.10
C ALA A 137 -5.06 8.41 12.54
N GLY A 138 -4.18 7.53 13.03
CA GLY A 138 -4.20 7.09 14.42
C GLY A 138 -3.89 8.23 15.40
N ALA A 139 -2.95 9.11 15.05
CA ALA A 139 -2.65 10.30 15.83
C ALA A 139 -3.85 11.27 15.88
N TRP A 140 -4.53 11.50 14.75
CA TRP A 140 -5.71 12.36 14.68
C TRP A 140 -6.90 11.80 15.46
N ALA A 141 -7.17 10.51 15.34
CA ALA A 141 -8.26 9.86 16.08
C ALA A 141 -8.08 10.01 17.60
N ASN A 142 -6.85 9.91 18.10
CA ASN A 142 -6.56 10.09 19.52
C ASN A 142 -6.71 11.55 20.00
N ARG A 143 -6.46 12.54 19.13
CA ARG A 143 -6.71 13.96 19.46
C ARG A 143 -8.20 14.24 19.54
N ALA A 144 -8.97 13.78 18.56
CA ALA A 144 -10.42 13.99 18.50
C ALA A 144 -11.17 13.37 19.70
N ASN A 145 -10.63 12.32 20.32
CA ASN A 145 -11.23 11.71 21.52
C ASN A 145 -10.86 12.42 22.84
N ARG A 146 -9.99 13.43 22.81
CA ARG A 146 -9.58 14.22 24.00
C ARG A 146 -10.26 15.58 24.09
N GLU A 147 -10.86 16.04 22.99
CA GLU A 147 -11.69 17.26 22.93
C GLU A 147 -13.14 16.93 23.28
#